data_AF-A0A1H7QDM4-F1
#
_entry.id   AF-A0A1H7QDM4-F1
#
_cell.length_a   1.000
_cell.length_b   1.000
_cell.length_c   1.000
_cell.angle_alpha   90.00
_cell.angle_beta   90.00
_cell.angle_gamma   90.00
#
_symmetry.space_group_name_H-M   'P 1'
#
loop_
_entity.id
_entity.type
_entity.pdbx_description
1 polymer ?
#
loop_
_entity_poly.entity_id
_entity_poly.type
_entity_poly.pdbx_seq_one_letter_code
_entity_poly.pdbx_strand_id
1 'polypeptide(L)'
;MTVPESSRRRRLTVWIVAGLAALAVVVVGVLWAAPTRYLPWDTTDFPAVDLAALTPAQARVVTLLEDEHRSQRPGTFYAEGVEEPWCADFVSWIMREAQQPLSNPNSGHWRIPGVYTLQAYYESQGRFEPVDGGYRPTVGDVVLYNNRSWVGQHTNIIVAVDGDTATTVGGNEFGRIRVHTLDWSSDSAVVGFGRLAS
;
A
#
# COMPACT_ATOMS: atom_id res chain seq x y z
N MET A 1 57.40 22.41 -20.78
CA MET A 1 56.01 22.90 -20.81
C MET A 1 55.20 22.16 -19.76
N THR A 2 55.07 22.72 -18.57
CA THR A 2 54.27 22.16 -17.47
C THR A 2 52.92 22.88 -17.46
N VAL A 3 51.82 22.16 -17.67
CA VAL A 3 50.47 22.73 -17.56
C VAL A 3 50.24 23.13 -16.10
N PRO A 4 49.79 24.37 -15.79
CA PRO A 4 49.65 24.83 -14.41
C PRO A 4 48.54 24.05 -13.69
N GLU A 5 48.89 23.55 -12.50
CA GLU A 5 48.10 22.69 -11.61
C GLU A 5 46.71 23.26 -11.25
N SER A 6 46.57 24.60 -11.29
CA SER A 6 45.33 25.34 -11.03
C SER A 6 44.21 25.05 -12.04
N SER A 7 44.57 24.83 -13.31
CA SER A 7 43.59 24.55 -14.37
C SER A 7 42.94 23.16 -14.23
N ARG A 8 43.70 22.20 -13.69
CA ARG A 8 43.27 20.81 -13.49
C ARG A 8 42.27 20.70 -12.32
N ARG A 9 42.53 21.40 -11.21
CA ARG A 9 41.63 21.45 -10.05
C ARG A 9 40.29 22.10 -10.40
N ARG A 10 40.30 23.23 -11.12
CA ARG A 10 39.08 23.93 -11.55
C ARG A 10 38.22 23.08 -12.51
N ARG A 11 38.86 22.33 -13.42
CA ARG A 11 38.15 21.37 -14.29
C ARG A 11 37.55 20.21 -13.49
N LEU A 12 38.28 19.66 -12.51
CA LEU A 12 37.77 18.62 -11.63
C LEU A 12 36.54 19.08 -10.82
N THR A 13 36.58 20.30 -10.27
CA THR A 13 35.44 20.89 -9.54
C THR A 13 34.22 21.05 -10.43
N VAL A 14 34.39 21.51 -11.69
CA VAL A 14 33.28 21.62 -12.64
C VAL A 14 32.67 20.25 -12.97
N TRP A 15 33.49 19.20 -13.14
CA TRP A 15 32.99 17.85 -13.38
C TRP A 15 32.27 17.24 -12.17
N ILE A 16 32.74 17.52 -10.95
CA ILE A 16 32.07 17.09 -9.72
C ILE A 16 30.71 17.78 -9.59
N VAL A 17 30.66 19.10 -9.80
CA VAL A 17 29.40 19.87 -9.72
C VAL A 17 28.42 19.41 -10.80
N ALA A 18 28.88 19.18 -12.03
CA ALA A 18 28.05 18.67 -13.11
C ALA A 18 27.53 17.24 -12.82
N GLY A 19 28.38 16.37 -12.25
CA GLY A 19 27.98 15.03 -11.83
C GLY A 19 26.95 15.04 -10.71
N LEU A 20 27.11 15.91 -9.70
CA LEU A 20 26.14 16.09 -8.62
C LEU A 20 24.81 16.66 -9.13
N ALA A 21 24.85 17.61 -10.06
CA ALA A 21 23.64 18.16 -10.68
C ALA A 21 22.91 17.10 -11.51
N ALA A 22 23.62 16.29 -12.29
CA ALA A 22 23.03 15.18 -13.04
C ALA A 22 22.40 14.13 -12.11
N LEU A 23 23.09 13.78 -11.02
CA LEU A 23 22.55 12.87 -10.00
C LEU A 23 21.28 13.45 -9.37
N ALA A 24 21.26 14.74 -9.02
CA ALA A 24 20.09 15.39 -8.47
C ALA A 24 18.90 15.35 -9.44
N VAL A 25 19.12 15.60 -10.74
CA VAL A 25 18.07 15.50 -11.76
C VAL A 25 17.54 14.07 -11.88
N VAL A 26 18.43 13.06 -11.87
CA VAL A 26 18.02 11.64 -11.89
C VAL A 26 17.20 11.29 -10.65
N VAL A 27 17.65 11.69 -9.45
CA VAL A 27 16.93 11.46 -8.20
C VAL A 27 15.56 12.13 -8.22
N VAL A 28 15.47 13.40 -8.65
CA VAL A 28 14.19 14.11 -8.78
C VAL A 28 13.27 13.42 -9.80
N GLY A 29 13.80 12.97 -10.94
CA GLY A 29 13.02 12.23 -11.94
C GLY A 29 12.48 10.91 -11.40
N VAL A 30 13.29 10.16 -10.65
CA VAL A 30 12.86 8.91 -10.00
C VAL A 30 11.81 9.19 -8.92
N LEU A 31 12.00 10.21 -8.09
CA LEU A 31 11.04 10.60 -7.05
C LEU A 31 9.71 11.08 -7.64
N TRP A 32 9.72 11.68 -8.83
CA TRP A 32 8.52 12.14 -9.51
C TRP A 32 7.74 10.99 -10.18
N ALA A 33 8.44 9.94 -10.62
CA ALA A 33 7.82 8.78 -11.28
C ALA A 33 7.49 7.61 -10.34
N ALA A 34 8.11 7.54 -9.16
CA ALA A 34 7.85 6.48 -8.20
C ALA A 34 6.48 6.67 -7.53
N PRO A 35 5.65 5.61 -7.42
CA PRO A 35 4.43 5.66 -6.64
C PRO A 35 4.70 6.17 -5.22
N THR A 36 3.87 7.10 -4.72
CA THR A 36 4.11 7.82 -3.46
C THR A 36 4.23 6.89 -2.25
N ARG A 37 3.62 5.68 -2.32
CA ARG A 37 3.74 4.62 -1.32
C ARG A 37 5.17 4.14 -1.02
N TYR A 38 6.12 4.38 -1.92
CA TYR A 38 7.53 4.04 -1.69
C TYR A 38 8.31 5.13 -0.95
N LEU A 39 7.68 6.28 -0.68
CA LEU A 39 8.34 7.44 -0.09
C LEU A 39 8.10 7.49 1.42
N PRO A 40 9.13 7.72 2.25
CA PRO A 40 9.00 7.64 3.71
C PRO A 40 8.15 8.78 4.32
N TRP A 41 7.93 9.87 3.58
CA TRP A 41 7.20 11.07 4.00
C TRP A 41 5.71 11.06 3.67
N ASP A 42 5.17 10.00 3.06
CA ASP A 42 3.74 9.96 2.73
C ASP A 42 2.91 9.65 3.98
N THR A 43 2.54 10.72 4.70
CA THR A 43 1.50 10.72 5.74
C THR A 43 0.33 11.53 5.20
N THR A 44 -0.27 11.07 4.10
CA THR A 44 -1.54 11.63 3.65
C THR A 44 -2.56 11.50 4.77
N ASP A 45 -3.29 12.57 5.07
CA ASP A 45 -4.35 12.54 6.06
C ASP A 45 -5.43 11.53 5.66
N PHE A 46 -6.14 10.97 6.64
CA PHE A 46 -7.28 10.11 6.34
C PHE A 46 -8.34 10.91 5.57
N PRO A 47 -8.81 10.43 4.42
CA PRO A 47 -9.72 11.20 3.57
C PRO A 47 -11.07 11.40 4.26
N ALA A 48 -11.71 12.53 4.01
CA ALA A 48 -13.11 12.71 4.38
C ALA A 48 -13.99 11.83 3.48
N VAL A 49 -14.57 10.77 4.05
CA VAL A 49 -15.46 9.84 3.35
C VAL A 49 -16.90 10.09 3.80
N ASP A 50 -17.82 10.24 2.85
CA ASP A 50 -19.25 10.33 3.14
C ASP A 50 -19.82 8.96 3.53
N LEU A 51 -19.81 8.66 4.83
CA LEU A 51 -20.30 7.40 5.37
C LEU A 51 -21.80 7.17 5.08
N ALA A 52 -22.59 8.20 4.83
CA ALA A 52 -24.02 8.06 4.53
C ALA A 52 -24.26 7.51 3.11
N ALA A 53 -23.29 7.67 2.21
CA ALA A 53 -23.33 7.10 0.87
C ALA A 53 -22.85 5.64 0.80
N LEU A 54 -22.31 5.10 1.90
CA LEU A 54 -21.75 3.75 1.98
C LEU A 54 -22.77 2.73 2.48
N THR A 55 -22.55 1.45 2.12
CA THR A 55 -23.28 0.36 2.79
C THR A 55 -22.87 0.27 4.27
N PRO A 56 -23.69 -0.32 5.14
CA PRO A 56 -23.33 -0.48 6.55
C PRO A 56 -22.01 -1.24 6.77
N ALA A 57 -21.69 -2.20 5.92
CA ALA A 57 -20.41 -2.94 5.99
C ALA A 57 -19.23 -2.05 5.60
N GLN A 58 -19.34 -1.30 4.51
CA GLN A 58 -18.33 -0.35 4.06
C GLN A 58 -18.08 0.74 5.10
N ALA A 59 -19.14 1.32 5.66
CA ALA A 59 -19.03 2.35 6.69
C ALA A 59 -18.27 1.83 7.92
N ARG A 60 -18.55 0.60 8.38
CA ARG A 60 -17.80 0.00 9.51
C ARG A 60 -16.31 -0.15 9.19
N VAL A 61 -15.97 -0.64 8.01
CA VAL A 61 -14.57 -0.78 7.57
C VAL A 61 -13.87 0.58 7.56
N VAL A 62 -14.48 1.61 6.96
CA VAL A 62 -13.88 2.95 6.88
C VAL A 62 -13.70 3.58 8.25
N THR A 63 -14.70 3.51 9.14
CA THR A 63 -14.58 4.03 10.51
C THR A 63 -13.45 3.36 11.29
N LEU A 64 -13.33 2.02 11.19
CA LEU A 64 -12.24 1.30 11.85
C LEU A 64 -10.87 1.70 11.30
N LEU A 65 -10.75 1.84 9.97
CA LEU A 65 -9.49 2.27 9.36
C LEU A 65 -9.10 3.68 9.79
N GLU A 66 -10.05 4.59 9.95
CA GLU A 66 -9.80 5.95 10.44
C GLU A 66 -9.28 5.93 11.89
N ASP A 67 -9.93 5.16 12.76
CA ASP A 67 -9.54 5.03 14.17
C ASP A 67 -8.15 4.37 14.32
N GLU A 68 -7.87 3.34 13.52
CA GLU A 68 -6.56 2.68 13.51
C GLU A 68 -5.46 3.58 12.94
N HIS A 69 -5.76 4.32 11.87
CA HIS A 69 -4.83 5.30 11.33
C HIS A 69 -4.52 6.42 12.33
N ARG A 70 -5.48 6.84 13.17
CA ARG A 70 -5.22 7.83 14.23
C ARG A 70 -4.42 7.25 15.39
N SER A 71 -4.71 6.01 15.80
CA SER A 71 -4.12 5.40 16.99
C SER A 71 -2.73 4.79 16.75
N GLN A 72 -2.42 4.37 15.53
CA GLN A 72 -1.11 3.82 15.12
C GLN A 72 -0.60 2.73 16.09
N ARG A 73 -1.46 1.76 16.41
CA ARG A 73 -1.10 0.64 17.30
C ARG A 73 0.02 -0.21 16.68
N PRO A 74 0.88 -0.85 17.51
CA PRO A 74 1.99 -1.65 16.99
C PRO A 74 1.49 -2.87 16.22
N GLY A 75 2.27 -3.34 15.24
CA GLY A 75 1.94 -4.51 14.41
C GLY A 75 1.61 -5.77 15.20
N THR A 76 2.28 -5.98 16.33
CA THR A 76 2.03 -7.10 17.25
C THR A 76 0.61 -7.10 17.81
N PHE A 77 -0.10 -5.97 17.84
CA PHE A 77 -1.51 -5.92 18.20
C PHE A 77 -2.38 -6.66 17.20
N TYR A 78 -2.13 -6.48 15.89
CA TYR A 78 -2.88 -7.14 14.81
C TYR A 78 -2.43 -8.60 14.62
N ALA A 79 -1.15 -8.88 14.86
CA ALA A 79 -0.52 -10.19 14.70
C ALA A 79 -0.57 -11.08 15.97
N GLU A 80 -1.47 -10.81 16.93
CA GLU A 80 -1.63 -11.59 18.17
C GLU A 80 -0.32 -11.80 18.97
N GLY A 81 0.53 -10.76 19.00
CA GLY A 81 1.81 -10.74 19.72
C GLY A 81 3.01 -11.22 18.91
N VAL A 82 2.82 -11.69 17.68
CA VAL A 82 3.90 -12.18 16.81
C VAL A 82 4.64 -11.01 16.15
N GLU A 83 5.97 -11.05 16.13
CA GLU A 83 6.82 -10.11 15.39
C GLU A 83 7.00 -10.59 13.94
N GLU A 84 6.14 -10.08 13.04
CA GLU A 84 6.16 -10.42 11.62
C GLU A 84 5.66 -9.25 10.75
N PRO A 85 5.86 -9.28 9.42
CA PRO A 85 5.14 -8.39 8.52
C PRO A 85 3.63 -8.56 8.67
N TRP A 86 2.94 -7.48 9.03
CA TRP A 86 1.57 -7.55 9.57
C TRP A 86 0.51 -6.89 8.66
N CYS A 87 0.80 -6.67 7.38
CA CYS A 87 -0.16 -6.02 6.46
C CYS A 87 -1.43 -6.87 6.25
N ALA A 88 -1.28 -8.17 6.07
CA ALA A 88 -2.43 -9.08 5.92
C ALA A 88 -3.14 -9.36 7.27
N ASP A 89 -2.40 -9.34 8.39
CA ASP A 89 -2.99 -9.39 9.74
C ASP A 89 -3.87 -8.16 10.00
N PHE A 90 -3.39 -6.97 9.64
CA PHE A 90 -4.16 -5.73 9.74
C PHE A 90 -5.46 -5.82 8.95
N VAL A 91 -5.40 -6.25 7.69
CA VAL A 91 -6.61 -6.46 6.87
C VAL A 91 -7.55 -7.47 7.52
N SER A 92 -7.02 -8.62 7.96
CA SER A 92 -7.82 -9.67 8.62
C SER A 92 -8.50 -9.16 9.90
N TRP A 93 -7.79 -8.33 10.67
CA TRP A 93 -8.29 -7.72 11.90
C TRP A 93 -9.40 -6.71 11.62
N ILE A 94 -9.19 -5.78 10.67
CA ILE A 94 -10.21 -4.81 10.25
C ILE A 94 -11.47 -5.53 9.80
N MET A 95 -11.31 -6.56 8.97
CA MET A 95 -12.43 -7.36 8.45
C MET A 95 -13.19 -8.07 9.58
N ARG A 96 -12.49 -8.65 10.56
CA ARG A 96 -13.11 -9.24 11.75
C ARG A 96 -13.92 -8.22 12.54
N GLU A 97 -13.33 -7.08 12.89
CA GLU A 97 -13.99 -6.03 13.69
C GLU A 97 -15.15 -5.37 12.93
N ALA A 98 -15.07 -5.31 11.59
CA ALA A 98 -16.15 -4.85 10.73
C ALA A 98 -17.31 -5.86 10.58
N GLN A 99 -17.25 -7.00 11.27
CA GLN A 99 -18.20 -8.12 11.18
C GLN A 99 -18.19 -8.80 9.82
N GLN A 100 -17.04 -8.82 9.17
CA GLN A 100 -16.77 -9.45 7.87
C GLN A 100 -15.59 -10.43 7.98
N PRO A 101 -15.57 -11.35 8.96
CA PRO A 101 -14.38 -12.13 9.27
C PRO A 101 -13.94 -12.97 8.05
N LEU A 102 -12.65 -12.88 7.75
CA LEU A 102 -12.02 -13.80 6.83
C LEU A 102 -11.79 -15.14 7.53
N SER A 103 -11.43 -16.18 6.78
CA SER A 103 -11.13 -17.49 7.34
C SER A 103 -9.89 -18.05 6.67
N ASN A 104 -8.81 -18.21 7.43
CA ASN A 104 -7.57 -18.78 6.95
C ASN A 104 -7.81 -20.16 6.35
N PRO A 105 -7.52 -20.38 5.05
CA PRO A 105 -7.78 -21.66 4.39
C PRO A 105 -7.07 -22.86 5.03
N ASN A 106 -5.97 -22.62 5.76
CA ASN A 106 -5.17 -23.69 6.36
C ASN A 106 -5.55 -24.01 7.81
N SER A 107 -6.23 -23.11 8.52
CA SER A 107 -6.51 -23.27 9.95
C SER A 107 -7.95 -22.96 10.38
N GLY A 108 -8.75 -22.32 9.52
CA GLY A 108 -10.08 -21.80 9.86
C GLY A 108 -10.07 -20.59 10.80
N HIS A 109 -8.89 -20.10 11.20
CA HIS A 109 -8.76 -18.94 12.07
C HIS A 109 -9.04 -17.64 11.31
N TRP A 110 -9.54 -16.60 11.98
CA TRP A 110 -9.82 -15.31 11.32
C TRP A 110 -8.56 -14.64 10.77
N ARG A 111 -7.41 -14.90 11.40
CA ARG A 111 -6.11 -14.28 11.07
C ARG A 111 -5.48 -14.93 9.84
N ILE A 112 -5.20 -14.12 8.82
CA ILE A 112 -4.45 -14.50 7.64
C ILE A 112 -3.16 -13.66 7.57
N PRO A 113 -2.00 -14.21 8.01
CA PRO A 113 -0.75 -13.44 8.10
C PRO A 113 -0.06 -13.19 6.75
N GLY A 114 -0.36 -14.00 5.74
CA GLY A 114 0.31 -13.95 4.44
C GLY A 114 -0.60 -13.42 3.33
N VAL A 115 -0.10 -12.48 2.52
CA VAL A 115 -0.83 -11.92 1.37
C VAL A 115 -1.18 -13.00 0.33
N TYR A 116 -0.26 -13.94 0.05
CA TYR A 116 -0.57 -15.09 -0.81
C TYR A 116 -1.77 -15.90 -0.28
N THR A 117 -1.80 -16.20 1.02
CA THR A 117 -2.89 -16.93 1.65
C THR A 117 -4.19 -16.12 1.64
N LEU A 118 -4.10 -14.79 1.76
CA LEU A 118 -5.23 -13.88 1.66
C LEU A 118 -5.83 -13.87 0.25
N GLN A 119 -5.00 -13.86 -0.79
CA GLN A 119 -5.45 -14.04 -2.17
C GLN A 119 -6.14 -15.40 -2.34
N ALA A 120 -5.51 -16.50 -1.91
CA ALA A 120 -6.10 -17.83 -1.98
C ALA A 120 -7.44 -17.94 -1.25
N TYR A 121 -7.61 -17.23 -0.13
CA TYR A 121 -8.91 -17.09 0.52
C TYR A 121 -9.93 -16.44 -0.41
N TYR A 122 -9.66 -15.26 -0.96
CA TYR A 122 -10.61 -14.58 -1.86
C TYR A 122 -10.94 -15.41 -3.09
N GLU A 123 -9.97 -16.10 -3.67
CA GLU A 123 -10.17 -17.04 -4.78
C GLU A 123 -11.10 -18.19 -4.37
N SER A 124 -10.87 -18.80 -3.21
CA SER A 124 -11.71 -19.89 -2.69
C SER A 124 -13.17 -19.47 -2.44
N GLN A 125 -13.39 -18.19 -2.14
CA GLN A 125 -14.71 -17.62 -1.91
C GLN A 125 -15.38 -17.09 -3.19
N GLY A 126 -14.72 -17.19 -4.37
CA GLY A 126 -15.22 -16.60 -5.61
C GLY A 126 -15.31 -15.07 -5.56
N ARG A 127 -14.48 -14.44 -4.73
CA ARG A 127 -14.45 -13.00 -4.45
C ARG A 127 -13.14 -12.33 -4.88
N PHE A 128 -12.24 -13.05 -5.53
CA PHE A 128 -11.04 -12.47 -6.13
C PHE A 128 -11.34 -12.00 -7.55
N GLU A 129 -11.03 -10.74 -7.83
CA GLU A 129 -11.17 -10.10 -9.12
C GLU A 129 -9.77 -9.71 -9.63
N PRO A 130 -9.24 -10.34 -10.69
CA PRO A 130 -7.93 -10.00 -11.21
C PRO A 130 -7.95 -8.59 -11.83
N VAL A 131 -6.82 -7.87 -11.74
CA VAL A 131 -6.74 -6.47 -12.19
C VAL A 131 -7.05 -6.28 -13.69
N ASP A 132 -6.75 -7.30 -14.50
CA ASP A 132 -7.02 -7.34 -15.95
C ASP A 132 -8.41 -7.89 -16.30
N GLY A 133 -9.22 -8.25 -15.30
CA GLY A 133 -10.56 -8.81 -15.47
C GLY A 133 -11.66 -7.77 -15.76
N GLY A 134 -11.34 -6.48 -15.75
CA GLY A 134 -12.29 -5.39 -16.01
C GLY A 134 -13.18 -5.01 -14.82
N TYR A 135 -12.99 -5.64 -13.67
CA TYR A 135 -13.65 -5.25 -12.43
C TYR A 135 -13.20 -3.86 -11.96
N ARG A 136 -14.16 -3.02 -11.55
CA ARG A 136 -13.87 -1.73 -10.90
C ARG A 136 -14.03 -1.89 -9.40
N PRO A 137 -12.98 -1.63 -8.60
CA PRO A 137 -13.05 -1.82 -7.16
C PRO A 137 -14.00 -0.82 -6.51
N THR A 138 -14.46 -1.17 -5.31
CA THR A 138 -15.34 -0.35 -4.49
C THR A 138 -14.76 -0.17 -3.09
N VAL A 139 -15.35 0.75 -2.31
CA VAL A 139 -14.96 0.96 -0.91
C VAL A 139 -15.07 -0.35 -0.13
N GLY A 140 -14.06 -0.63 0.69
CA GLY A 140 -13.94 -1.85 1.49
C GLY A 140 -13.30 -3.04 0.77
N ASP A 141 -13.12 -2.97 -0.56
CA ASP A 141 -12.36 -4.00 -1.27
C ASP A 141 -10.89 -3.99 -0.83
N VAL A 142 -10.30 -5.18 -0.79
CA VAL A 142 -8.89 -5.38 -0.43
C VAL A 142 -8.07 -5.41 -1.71
N VAL A 143 -7.11 -4.51 -1.85
CA VAL A 143 -6.16 -4.58 -2.96
C VAL A 143 -4.98 -5.48 -2.59
N LEU A 144 -4.57 -6.32 -3.53
CA LEU A 144 -3.48 -7.27 -3.39
C LEU A 144 -2.34 -6.86 -4.32
N TYR A 145 -1.13 -6.80 -3.78
CA TYR A 145 0.08 -6.43 -4.51
C TYR A 145 1.09 -7.58 -4.56
N ASN A 146 1.78 -7.70 -5.69
CA ASN A 146 2.96 -8.55 -5.87
C ASN A 146 4.08 -7.73 -6.51
N ASN A 147 4.95 -7.14 -5.68
CA ASN A 147 6.07 -6.36 -6.17
C ASN A 147 7.28 -7.30 -6.42
N ARG A 148 7.53 -7.62 -7.69
CA ARG A 148 8.69 -8.42 -8.11
C ARG A 148 10.04 -7.73 -7.83
N SER A 149 10.04 -6.43 -7.53
CA SER A 149 11.21 -5.58 -7.69
C SER A 149 11.81 -4.97 -6.43
N TRP A 150 11.32 -5.22 -5.19
CA TRP A 150 12.11 -5.09 -3.93
C TRP A 150 11.29 -5.19 -2.63
N VAL A 151 9.95 -5.10 -2.66
CA VAL A 151 9.11 -5.05 -1.45
C VAL A 151 7.98 -6.09 -1.50
N GLY A 152 8.34 -7.37 -1.62
CA GLY A 152 7.45 -8.52 -1.38
C GLY A 152 6.01 -8.44 -1.93
N GLN A 153 5.13 -9.22 -1.32
CA GLN A 153 3.69 -9.05 -1.48
C GLN A 153 3.19 -8.06 -0.43
N HIS A 154 2.14 -7.31 -0.75
CA HIS A 154 1.54 -6.34 0.18
C HIS A 154 0.03 -6.26 -0.01
N THR A 155 -0.69 -5.64 0.92
CA THR A 155 -2.14 -5.47 0.80
C THR A 155 -2.67 -4.30 1.61
N ASN A 156 -3.63 -3.57 1.01
CA ASN A 156 -4.31 -2.42 1.60
C ASN A 156 -5.83 -2.56 1.42
N ILE A 157 -6.61 -1.71 2.10
CA ILE A 157 -8.07 -1.63 1.94
C ILE A 157 -8.46 -0.32 1.27
N ILE A 158 -9.39 -0.36 0.31
CA ILE A 158 -9.87 0.82 -0.41
C ILE A 158 -10.88 1.60 0.45
N VAL A 159 -10.66 2.91 0.60
CA VAL A 159 -11.54 3.81 1.37
C VAL A 159 -12.24 4.86 0.50
N ALA A 160 -11.72 5.11 -0.70
CA ALA A 160 -12.36 5.98 -1.69
C ALA A 160 -11.94 5.55 -3.10
N VAL A 161 -12.79 5.80 -4.10
CA VAL A 161 -12.55 5.51 -5.51
C VAL A 161 -12.94 6.74 -6.35
N ASP A 162 -12.05 7.16 -7.24
CA ASP A 162 -12.26 8.24 -8.21
C ASP A 162 -11.67 7.84 -9.58
N GLY A 163 -12.56 7.55 -10.53
CA GLY A 163 -12.19 7.09 -11.86
C GLY A 163 -11.39 5.77 -11.83
N ASP A 164 -10.13 5.84 -12.24
CA ASP A 164 -9.17 4.72 -12.24
C ASP A 164 -8.17 4.80 -11.06
N THR A 165 -8.44 5.67 -10.09
CA THR A 165 -7.63 5.87 -8.89
C THR A 165 -8.42 5.56 -7.62
N ALA A 166 -7.74 5.05 -6.59
CA ALA A 166 -8.30 4.75 -5.28
C ALA A 166 -7.45 5.40 -4.19
N THR A 167 -8.11 5.73 -3.08
CA THR A 167 -7.40 5.95 -1.81
C THR A 167 -7.42 4.64 -1.04
N THR A 168 -6.26 4.19 -0.59
CA THR A 168 -6.08 2.94 0.15
C THR A 168 -5.46 3.17 1.50
N VAL A 169 -5.76 2.31 2.46
CA VAL A 169 -5.18 2.32 3.80
C VAL A 169 -4.54 0.97 4.08
N GLY A 170 -3.24 1.00 4.39
CA GLY A 170 -2.41 -0.18 4.60
C GLY A 170 -1.75 -0.19 5.97
N GLY A 171 -1.49 -1.39 6.50
CA GLY A 171 -0.65 -1.59 7.67
C GLY A 171 0.77 -2.01 7.29
N ASN A 172 1.69 -1.98 8.23
CA ASN A 172 3.10 -2.37 8.06
C ASN A 172 3.89 -1.55 7.02
N GLU A 173 3.47 -0.30 6.76
CA GLU A 173 4.13 0.59 5.81
C GLU A 173 5.15 1.45 6.54
N PHE A 174 6.40 0.95 6.60
CA PHE A 174 7.44 1.42 7.53
C PHE A 174 7.01 1.30 9.00
N GLY A 175 6.32 0.20 9.34
CA GLY A 175 5.84 -0.07 10.69
C GLY A 175 4.68 0.81 11.14
N ARG A 176 4.00 1.48 10.20
CA ARG A 176 2.85 2.37 10.46
C ARG A 176 1.65 1.95 9.63
N ILE A 177 0.50 2.54 9.97
CA ILE A 177 -0.69 2.53 9.12
C ILE A 177 -0.64 3.79 8.28
N ARG A 178 -0.72 3.68 6.95
CA ARG A 178 -0.69 4.86 6.07
C ARG A 178 -1.81 4.86 5.05
N VAL A 179 -2.02 6.05 4.50
CA VAL A 179 -2.98 6.34 3.44
C VAL A 179 -2.17 6.60 2.17
N HIS A 180 -2.58 5.97 1.07
CA HIS A 180 -1.94 6.13 -0.23
C HIS A 180 -2.95 6.33 -1.34
N THR A 181 -2.59 7.16 -2.32
CA THR A 181 -3.25 7.15 -3.62
C THR A 181 -2.71 6.01 -4.46
N LEU A 182 -3.60 5.26 -5.09
CA LEU A 182 -3.31 4.15 -5.98
C LEU A 182 -3.94 4.43 -7.34
N ASP A 183 -3.14 4.49 -8.39
CA ASP A 183 -3.63 4.30 -9.76
C ASP A 183 -3.43 2.82 -10.13
N TRP A 184 -4.49 2.03 -10.02
CA TRP A 184 -4.39 0.58 -10.21
C TRP A 184 -4.28 0.20 -11.69
N SER A 185 -4.60 1.13 -12.61
CA SER A 185 -4.50 0.89 -14.05
C SER A 185 -3.05 0.93 -14.55
N SER A 186 -2.19 1.71 -13.88
CA SER A 186 -0.79 1.87 -14.23
C SER A 186 0.20 1.19 -13.25
N ASP A 187 -0.24 0.84 -12.04
CA ASP A 187 0.60 0.15 -11.06
C ASP A 187 0.68 -1.37 -11.33
N SER A 188 1.76 -1.77 -12.00
CA SER A 188 2.04 -3.18 -12.34
C SER A 188 2.22 -4.13 -11.15
N ALA A 189 2.32 -3.61 -9.92
CA ALA A 189 2.34 -4.46 -8.73
C ALA A 189 0.94 -4.92 -8.31
N VAL A 190 -0.14 -4.25 -8.73
CA VAL A 190 -1.51 -4.67 -8.40
C VAL A 190 -1.80 -5.98 -9.13
N VAL A 191 -2.15 -7.02 -8.37
CA VAL A 191 -2.56 -8.31 -8.96
C VAL A 191 -4.08 -8.43 -9.08
N GLY A 192 -4.82 -7.79 -8.18
CA GLY A 192 -6.27 -7.83 -8.17
C GLY A 192 -6.86 -7.36 -6.85
N PHE A 193 -8.15 -7.60 -6.71
CA PHE A 193 -8.97 -7.13 -5.61
C PHE A 193 -9.74 -8.29 -4.96
N GLY A 194 -9.74 -8.34 -3.63
CA GLY A 194 -10.66 -9.15 -2.85
C GLY A 194 -11.92 -8.35 -2.55
N ARG A 195 -13.05 -8.73 -3.14
CA ARG A 195 -14.33 -8.03 -2.96
C ARG A 195 -14.80 -8.11 -1.52
N LEU A 196 -15.29 -7.01 -0.95
CA LEU A 196 -16.03 -7.03 0.32
C LEU A 196 -17.28 -7.92 0.17
N ALA A 197 -17.66 -8.65 1.23
CA ALA A 197 -18.88 -9.45 1.17
C ALA A 197 -20.10 -8.52 1.18
N SER A 198 -21.04 -8.77 0.26
CA SER A 198 -22.30 -8.05 0.11
C SER A 198 -23.31 -8.43 1.17
#